data_AF-J6F1J4-F1
#
_entry.id   AF-J6F1J4-F1
#
_cell.length_a   1.000
_cell.length_b   1.000
_cell.length_c   1.000
_cell.angle_alpha   90.00
_cell.angle_beta   90.00
_cell.angle_gamma   90.00
#
_symmetry.space_group_name_H-M   'P 1'
#
loop_
_entity.id
_entity.type
_entity.pdbx_description
1 polymer ?
#
loop_
_entity_poly.entity_id
_entity_poly.type
_entity_poly.pdbx_seq_one_letter_code
_entity_poly.pdbx_strand_id
1 'polypeptide(L)'
;MKAYFYNDIPGDQRLAHDSGEAVTADTLASLGVVYKRIPIDEDGKWKGEIDTFAKERGYKNCRGMQLTGRHLHEDEEIRYILGGSGFFDVRGESPGTTKLTVAGGVDALDKRWIRIGLVPGDLIVLPPG
;
A
#
# COMPACT_ATOMS: atom_id res chain seq x y z
N MET A 1 -5.11 8.03 -3.42
CA MET A 1 -5.23 6.73 -2.73
C MET A 1 -6.52 6.66 -1.92
N LYS A 2 -7.18 5.50 -1.92
CA LYS A 2 -8.26 5.14 -0.97
C LYS A 2 -7.83 3.88 -0.23
N ALA A 3 -7.95 3.87 1.09
CA ALA A 3 -7.68 2.69 1.90
C ALA A 3 -8.88 2.39 2.79
N TYR A 4 -9.24 1.13 2.90
CA TYR A 4 -10.41 0.68 3.67
C TYR A 4 -10.25 -0.78 4.06
N PHE A 5 -11.00 -1.23 5.06
CA PHE A 5 -11.01 -2.64 5.45
C PHE A 5 -11.74 -3.47 4.38
N TYR A 6 -11.17 -4.64 4.08
CA TYR A 6 -11.75 -5.64 3.19
C TYR A 6 -12.99 -6.27 3.85
N ASN A 7 -14.05 -6.49 3.07
CA ASN A 7 -15.33 -6.98 3.59
C ASN A 7 -15.47 -8.51 3.71
N ASP A 8 -14.43 -9.27 3.35
CA ASP A 8 -14.36 -10.75 3.42
C ASP A 8 -15.52 -11.50 2.71
N ILE A 9 -16.28 -10.81 1.84
CA ILE A 9 -17.37 -11.42 1.10
C ILE A 9 -16.81 -12.35 0.02
N PRO A 10 -17.28 -13.62 -0.08
CA PRO A 10 -16.89 -14.53 -1.16
C PRO A 10 -17.27 -13.95 -2.53
N GLY A 11 -16.33 -13.87 -3.46
CA GLY A 11 -16.58 -13.29 -4.78
C GLY A 11 -15.31 -13.04 -5.61
N ASP A 12 -15.45 -12.24 -6.67
CA ASP A 12 -14.32 -11.82 -7.50
C ASP A 12 -13.44 -10.83 -6.74
N GLN A 13 -12.25 -11.31 -6.34
CA GLN A 13 -11.26 -10.56 -5.57
C GLN A 13 -10.78 -9.26 -6.25
N ARG A 14 -11.03 -9.08 -7.56
CA ARG A 14 -10.73 -7.85 -8.29
C ARG A 14 -11.70 -6.71 -8.01
N LEU A 15 -12.85 -6.99 -7.39
CA LEU A 15 -13.83 -5.97 -7.02
C LEU A 15 -13.33 -5.14 -5.84
N ALA A 16 -13.98 -4.01 -5.56
CA ALA A 16 -13.53 -3.11 -4.51
C ALA A 16 -13.52 -3.77 -3.12
N HIS A 17 -14.48 -4.64 -2.81
CA HIS A 17 -14.61 -5.30 -1.49
C HIS A 17 -14.54 -4.32 -0.31
N ASP A 18 -15.15 -3.15 -0.47
CA ASP A 18 -15.19 -2.10 0.55
C ASP A 18 -16.17 -2.49 1.66
N SER A 19 -15.70 -2.48 2.91
CA SER A 19 -16.51 -2.67 4.12
C SER A 19 -17.24 -1.40 4.56
N GLY A 20 -16.88 -0.24 4.00
CA GLY A 20 -17.33 1.08 4.44
C GLY A 20 -16.49 1.68 5.58
N GLU A 21 -15.57 0.89 6.16
CA GLU A 21 -14.63 1.37 7.18
C GLU A 21 -13.35 1.90 6.50
N ALA A 22 -13.25 3.21 6.35
CA ALA A 22 -12.06 3.85 5.80
C ALA A 22 -10.86 3.77 6.76
N VAL A 23 -9.67 3.58 6.19
CA VAL A 23 -8.39 3.59 6.91
C VAL A 23 -7.66 4.88 6.61
N THR A 24 -7.17 5.54 7.66
CA THR A 24 -6.43 6.80 7.53
C THR A 24 -4.96 6.55 7.16
N ALA A 25 -4.31 7.56 6.58
CA ALA A 25 -2.89 7.49 6.24
C ALA A 25 -2.01 7.26 7.49
N ASP A 26 -2.41 7.80 8.65
CA ASP A 26 -1.68 7.62 9.91
C ASP A 26 -1.70 6.17 10.39
N THR A 27 -2.83 5.48 10.17
CA THR A 27 -2.95 4.05 10.43
C THR A 27 -2.03 3.24 9.52
N LEU A 28 -1.96 3.58 8.23
CA LEU A 28 -1.04 2.93 7.28
C LEU A 28 0.42 3.18 7.65
N ALA A 29 0.77 4.41 8.03
CA ALA A 29 2.10 4.76 8.50
C ALA A 29 2.50 3.97 9.76
N SER A 30 1.55 3.75 10.67
CA SER A 30 1.75 2.92 11.86
C SER A 30 2.04 1.45 11.52
N LEU A 31 1.51 0.96 10.39
CA LEU A 31 1.79 -0.38 9.87
C LEU A 31 3.13 -0.46 9.11
N GLY A 32 3.84 0.66 8.94
CA GLY A 32 5.06 0.77 8.14
C GLY A 32 4.82 1.02 6.65
N VAL A 33 3.56 1.19 6.23
CA VAL A 33 3.21 1.50 4.84
C VAL A 33 3.38 3.00 4.59
N VAL A 34 4.24 3.35 3.64
CA VAL A 34 4.48 4.74 3.25
C VAL A 34 3.80 5.01 1.93
N TYR A 35 3.07 6.12 1.86
CA TYR A 35 2.40 6.57 0.66
C TYR A 35 2.88 7.95 0.25
N LYS A 36 3.13 8.14 -1.06
CA LYS A 36 3.44 9.43 -1.66
C LYS A 36 2.70 9.58 -2.98
N ARG A 37 2.12 10.75 -3.23
CA ARG A 37 1.53 11.11 -4.53
C ARG A 37 2.59 11.84 -5.35
N ILE A 38 2.93 11.30 -6.52
CA ILE A 38 3.81 11.94 -7.50
C ILE A 38 3.02 12.00 -8.82
N PRO A 39 2.54 13.16 -9.27
CA PRO A 39 1.78 13.24 -10.51
C PRO A 39 2.63 12.80 -11.72
N ILE A 40 1.99 12.14 -12.68
CA ILE A 40 2.64 11.79 -13.95
C ILE A 40 2.56 13.00 -14.87
N ASP A 41 3.66 13.72 -14.98
CA ASP A 41 3.80 14.80 -15.97
C ASP A 41 4.31 14.26 -17.31
N GLU A 42 3.86 14.87 -18.41
CA GLU A 42 4.34 14.59 -19.77
C GLU A 42 5.85 14.89 -19.92
N ASP A 43 6.36 15.83 -19.14
CA ASP A 43 7.78 16.21 -19.06
C ASP A 43 8.69 15.10 -18.48
N GLY A 44 8.11 14.05 -17.89
CA GLY A 44 8.88 12.96 -17.27
C GLY A 44 9.54 13.33 -15.93
N LYS A 45 9.16 14.45 -15.30
CA LYS A 45 9.68 14.92 -13.99
C LYS A 45 9.52 13.89 -12.88
N TRP A 46 8.45 13.09 -12.94
CA TRP A 46 8.21 11.99 -12.01
C TRP A 46 9.38 11.00 -11.91
N LYS A 47 10.18 10.81 -12.97
CA LYS A 47 11.38 9.96 -12.92
C LYS A 47 12.45 10.53 -11.99
N GLY A 48 12.65 11.85 -12.03
CA GLY A 48 13.62 12.54 -11.19
C GLY A 48 13.21 12.53 -9.71
N GLU A 49 11.91 12.68 -9.43
CA GLU A 49 11.39 12.56 -8.07
C GLU A 49 11.53 11.14 -7.51
N ILE A 50 11.28 10.10 -8.33
CA ILE A 50 11.48 8.71 -7.92
C ILE A 50 12.97 8.44 -7.69
N ASP A 51 13.85 8.91 -8.57
CA ASP A 51 15.30 8.72 -8.40
C ASP A 51 15.83 9.43 -7.14
N THR A 52 15.31 10.62 -6.84
CA THR A 52 15.64 11.35 -5.61
C THR A 52 15.14 10.58 -4.39
N PHE A 53 13.88 10.16 -4.39
CA PHE A 53 13.29 9.36 -3.32
C PHE A 53 14.05 8.04 -3.11
N ALA A 54 14.48 7.40 -4.20
CA ALA A 54 15.21 6.15 -4.14
C ALA A 54 16.64 6.32 -3.58
N LYS A 55 17.30 7.43 -3.92
CA LYS A 55 18.61 7.80 -3.38
C LYS A 55 18.56 8.14 -1.90
N GLU A 56 17.55 8.89 -1.46
CA GLU A 56 17.34 9.24 -0.05
C GLU A 56 17.22 7.99 0.84
N ARG A 57 16.58 6.94 0.33
CA ARG A 57 16.40 5.66 1.03
C ARG A 57 17.44 4.59 0.72
N GLY A 58 18.35 4.85 -0.23
CA GLY A 58 19.47 3.94 -0.55
C GLY A 58 19.09 2.68 -1.35
N TYR A 59 17.98 2.68 -2.09
CA TYR A 59 17.54 1.49 -2.84
C TYR A 59 18.46 1.17 -4.02
N LYS A 60 19.01 -0.05 -4.05
CA LYS A 60 19.96 -0.50 -5.08
C LYS A 60 19.33 -1.04 -6.37
N ASN A 61 18.05 -1.41 -6.39
CA ASN A 61 17.41 -2.08 -7.53
C ASN A 61 16.00 -1.55 -7.83
N CYS A 62 15.86 -0.60 -8.76
CA CYS A 62 14.57 -0.19 -9.33
C CYS A 62 14.32 -0.93 -10.65
N ARG A 63 13.68 -2.10 -10.62
CA ARG A 63 13.24 -2.82 -11.84
C ARG A 63 11.72 -2.91 -11.88
N GLY A 64 11.10 -2.54 -13.00
CA GLY A 64 9.66 -2.65 -13.20
C GLY A 64 9.24 -4.10 -13.45
N MET A 65 8.32 -4.64 -12.64
CA MET A 65 7.78 -5.99 -12.83
C MET A 65 6.26 -6.00 -12.55
N GLN A 66 5.49 -6.63 -13.45
CA GLN A 66 4.08 -6.96 -13.22
C GLN A 66 4.03 -8.21 -12.35
N LEU A 67 3.38 -8.12 -11.19
CA LEU A 67 3.30 -9.23 -10.23
C LEU A 67 1.83 -9.58 -9.98
N THR A 68 1.49 -10.86 -10.18
CA THR A 68 0.20 -11.46 -9.83
C THR A 68 0.45 -12.56 -8.80
N GLY A 69 0.04 -12.36 -7.55
CA GLY A 69 0.17 -13.37 -6.48
C GLY A 69 0.58 -12.80 -5.10
N ARG A 70 0.30 -13.56 -4.04
CA ARG A 70 0.78 -13.28 -2.68
C ARG A 70 2.26 -13.66 -2.59
N HIS A 71 3.11 -12.70 -2.24
CA HIS A 71 4.55 -12.91 -2.06
C HIS A 71 5.05 -11.92 -1.00
N LEU A 72 6.12 -12.32 -0.32
CA LEU A 72 6.67 -11.64 0.83
C LEU A 72 8.12 -11.30 0.49
N HIS A 73 8.55 -10.06 0.73
CA HIS A 73 9.91 -9.61 0.45
C HIS A 73 10.63 -9.34 1.77
N GLU A 74 11.86 -9.83 1.87
CA GLU A 74 12.78 -9.52 2.97
C GLU A 74 13.21 -8.04 2.97
N ASP A 75 13.02 -7.36 1.83
CA ASP A 75 13.29 -5.94 1.60
C ASP A 75 11.98 -5.14 1.41
N GLU A 76 12.04 -3.81 1.57
CA GLU A 76 10.90 -2.92 1.28
C GLU A 76 10.45 -3.03 -0.19
N GLU A 77 9.14 -3.22 -0.42
CA GLU A 77 8.57 -3.24 -1.77
C GLU A 77 8.07 -1.84 -2.15
N ILE A 78 8.64 -1.23 -3.20
CA ILE A 78 8.23 0.09 -3.69
C ILE A 78 7.57 -0.06 -5.04
N ARG A 79 6.41 0.58 -5.20
CA ARG A 79 5.73 0.63 -6.49
C ARG A 79 5.24 2.02 -6.81
N TYR A 80 5.54 2.43 -8.04
CA TYR A 80 4.98 3.63 -8.66
C TYR A 80 4.04 3.23 -9.80
N ILE A 81 2.80 3.71 -9.74
CA ILE A 81 1.78 3.36 -10.72
C ILE A 81 1.85 4.33 -11.90
N LEU A 82 2.24 3.81 -13.06
CA LEU A 82 2.32 4.58 -14.31
C LEU A 82 1.01 4.61 -15.12
N GLY A 83 0.15 3.62 -14.91
CA GLY A 83 -1.06 3.44 -15.71
C GLY A 83 -1.96 2.36 -15.11
N GLY A 84 -3.25 2.41 -15.45
CA GLY A 84 -4.27 1.51 -14.89
C GLY A 84 -4.55 1.77 -13.40
N SER A 85 -5.20 0.82 -12.76
CA SER A 85 -5.50 0.87 -11.32
C SER A 85 -5.33 -0.52 -10.72
N GLY A 86 -5.00 -0.58 -9.44
CA GLY A 86 -4.80 -1.85 -8.74
C GLY A 86 -5.09 -1.72 -7.25
N PHE A 87 -5.23 -2.88 -6.61
CA PHE A 87 -5.42 -2.99 -5.17
C PHE A 87 -4.20 -3.66 -4.54
N PHE A 88 -3.72 -3.10 -3.43
CA PHE A 88 -2.73 -3.71 -2.56
C PHE A 88 -3.39 -4.06 -1.23
N ASP A 89 -3.34 -5.33 -0.87
CA ASP A 89 -3.91 -5.81 0.38
C ASP A 89 -2.79 -6.00 1.39
N VAL A 90 -2.84 -5.23 2.49
CA VAL A 90 -1.89 -5.33 3.60
C VAL A 90 -2.59 -5.91 4.82
N ARG A 91 -1.85 -6.64 5.65
CA ARG A 91 -2.37 -7.11 6.94
C ARG A 91 -2.37 -5.95 7.93
N GLY A 92 -3.39 -5.91 8.79
CA GLY A 92 -3.45 -4.97 9.91
C GLY A 92 -2.49 -5.30 11.07
N GLU A 93 -1.74 -6.40 10.99
CA GLU A 93 -0.73 -6.79 11.97
C GLU A 93 0.67 -6.43 11.45
N SER A 94 1.38 -5.53 12.14
CA SER A 94 2.82 -5.30 11.96
C SER A 94 3.54 -5.44 13.30
N PRO A 95 4.69 -6.15 13.36
CA PRO A 95 5.48 -6.29 14.59
C PRO A 95 5.83 -4.92 15.19
N GLY A 96 5.41 -4.65 16.43
CA GLY A 96 5.68 -3.39 17.12
C GLY A 96 4.55 -2.34 17.06
N THR A 97 3.46 -2.59 16.35
CA THR A 97 2.30 -1.69 16.34
C THR A 97 1.50 -1.88 17.62
N THR A 98 1.40 -0.83 18.45
CA THR A 98 0.57 -0.83 19.66
C THR A 98 -0.90 -0.89 19.23
N LYS A 99 -1.58 -2.01 19.52
CA LYS A 99 -3.03 -2.28 19.32
C LYS A 99 -3.82 -1.05 18.83
N LEU A 100 -3.96 -0.92 17.51
CA LEU A 100 -4.81 0.11 16.89
C LEU A 100 -6.26 -0.16 17.31
N THR A 101 -6.81 0.70 18.16
CA THR A 101 -8.17 0.55 18.67
C THR A 101 -9.14 1.13 17.64
N VAL A 102 -9.69 0.29 16.78
CA VAL A 102 -10.87 0.64 15.95
C VAL A 102 -12.14 0.43 16.76
N ALA A 103 -13.25 1.05 16.32
CA ALA A 103 -14.55 1.00 16.99
C ALA A 103 -15.11 -0.42 17.25
N GLY A 104 -14.51 -1.46 16.66
CA GLY A 104 -14.82 -2.88 16.89
C GLY A 104 -13.97 -3.60 17.94
N GLY A 105 -13.10 -2.89 18.67
CA GLY A 105 -12.21 -3.47 19.69
C GLY A 105 -10.84 -3.89 19.16
N VAL A 106 -9.90 -4.07 20.09
CA VAL A 106 -8.47 -4.27 19.82
C VAL A 106 -8.10 -5.58 19.12
N ASP A 107 -9.00 -6.58 19.10
CA ASP A 107 -8.73 -7.90 18.53
C ASP A 107 -9.26 -8.05 17.08
N ALA A 108 -9.95 -7.03 16.55
CA ALA A 108 -10.57 -7.08 15.22
C ALA A 108 -9.63 -6.63 14.09
N LEU A 109 -8.51 -5.99 14.38
CA LEU A 109 -7.56 -5.52 13.34
C LEU A 109 -6.58 -6.62 12.91
N ASP A 110 -6.16 -7.48 13.85
CA ASP A 110 -5.14 -8.52 13.65
C ASP A 110 -5.51 -9.53 12.55
N LYS A 111 -6.80 -9.62 12.19
CA LYS A 111 -7.29 -10.60 11.19
C LYS A 111 -7.85 -9.98 9.92
N ARG A 112 -7.99 -8.66 9.84
CA ARG A 112 -8.61 -8.00 8.68
C ARG A 112 -7.56 -7.55 7.67
N TRP A 113 -7.91 -7.69 6.40
CA TRP A 113 -7.14 -7.12 5.31
C TRP A 113 -7.51 -5.65 5.14
N ILE A 114 -6.50 -4.81 4.92
CA ILE A 114 -6.69 -3.43 4.52
C ILE A 114 -6.38 -3.37 3.03
N ARG A 115 -7.38 -2.97 2.24
CA ARG A 115 -7.26 -2.82 0.80
C ARG A 115 -6.93 -1.38 0.46
N ILE A 116 -5.85 -1.19 -0.28
CA ILE A 116 -5.35 0.11 -0.72
C ILE A 116 -5.51 0.19 -2.24
N GLY A 117 -6.46 1.02 -2.69
CA GLY A 117 -6.65 1.33 -4.09
C GLY A 117 -5.66 2.38 -4.58
N LEU A 118 -4.85 2.02 -5.57
CA LEU A 118 -3.86 2.88 -6.22
C LEU A 118 -4.23 3.15 -7.67
N VAL A 119 -3.96 4.39 -8.10
CA VAL A 119 -4.19 4.90 -9.46
C VAL A 119 -2.91 5.56 -9.98
N PRO A 120 -2.83 5.94 -11.27
CA PRO A 120 -1.61 6.52 -11.82
C PRO A 120 -1.18 7.77 -11.05
N GLY A 121 0.12 7.85 -10.79
CA GLY A 121 0.74 8.88 -9.94
C GLY A 121 0.76 8.56 -8.45
N ASP A 122 0.31 7.37 -8.04
CA ASP A 122 0.51 6.90 -6.67
C ASP A 122 1.83 6.13 -6.55
N LEU A 123 2.60 6.44 -5.50
CA LEU A 123 3.75 5.68 -5.03
C LEU A 123 3.41 5.08 -3.66
N ILE A 124 3.64 3.79 -3.51
CA ILE A 124 3.53 3.08 -2.24
C ILE A 124 4.86 2.39 -1.91
N VAL A 125 5.20 2.37 -0.63
CA VAL A 125 6.28 1.54 -0.07
C VAL A 125 5.64 0.65 0.97
N LEU A 126 5.81 -0.65 0.81
CA LEU A 126 5.42 -1.65 1.78
C LEU A 126 6.66 -2.02 2.61
N PRO A 127 6.53 -2.13 3.94
CA PRO A 127 7.63 -2.55 4.79
C PRO A 127 8.03 -4.00 4.48
N PRO A 128 9.25 -4.42 4.84
CA PRO A 128 9.63 -5.82 4.78
C PRO A 128 8.69 -6.62 5.69
N GLY A 129 8.35 -7.82 5.26
CA GLY A 129 7.41 -8.70 5.97
C GLY A 129 7.92 -10.11 6.04
#